data_AF-A0A4Q5LGN8-F1
#
_entry.id   AF-A0A4Q5LGN8-F1
#
_cell.length_a   1.000
_cell.length_b   1.000
_cell.length_c   1.000
_cell.angle_alpha   90.00
_cell.angle_beta   90.00
_cell.angle_gamma   90.00
#
_symmetry.space_group_name_H-M   'P 1'
#
loop_
_entity.id
_entity.type
_entity.pdbx_description
1 polymer ?
#
loop_
_entity_poly.entity_id
_entity_poly.type
_entity_poly.pdbx_seq_one_letter_code
_entity_poly.pdbx_strand_id
1 'polypeptide(L)'
;MSTVRMSAALAGVLVLAGVVSCSPLRLLEPKQKLLSRVRLEGVKQADAERIAALYQQKPNTSFPLPKLAIYQLGRTIYNQERLKAKLTRIQQEFDERLQAARPDSVKVGRLLARREKRTSRLQRTIDKGNAIMRIGEPPVVYDSALTRKTVEQIGIFLKSKGFSAAG
;
A
#
# COMPACT_ATOMS: atom_id res chain seq x y z
N MET A 1 41.64 45.47 31.28
CA MET A 1 40.23 45.17 30.93
C MET A 1 40.14 44.98 29.43
N SER A 2 39.94 43.74 28.97
CA SER A 2 39.42 43.42 27.63
C SER A 2 38.88 42.00 27.69
N THR A 3 37.57 41.88 27.81
CA THR A 3 36.83 40.62 27.85
C THR A 3 36.61 40.12 26.42
N VAL A 4 37.17 38.96 26.10
CA VAL A 4 36.89 38.25 24.84
C VAL A 4 35.47 37.69 24.94
N ARG A 5 34.54 38.27 24.17
CA ARG A 5 33.18 37.74 23.99
C ARG A 5 33.24 36.54 23.06
N MET A 6 33.09 35.34 23.62
CA MET A 6 32.87 34.11 22.86
C MET A 6 31.45 34.17 22.27
N SER A 7 31.35 34.54 20.99
CA SER A 7 30.08 34.53 20.26
C SER A 7 29.60 33.10 20.08
N ALA A 8 28.59 32.72 20.86
CA ALA A 8 27.79 31.53 20.66
C ALA A 8 26.98 31.66 19.35
N ALA A 9 27.57 31.25 18.23
CA ALA A 9 26.89 31.20 16.94
C ALA A 9 27.27 29.93 16.17
N LEU A 10 27.10 28.78 16.83
CA LEU A 10 27.22 27.44 16.22
C LEU A 10 26.13 26.51 16.78
N ALA A 11 24.91 27.03 16.92
CA ALA A 11 23.75 26.29 17.43
C ALA A 11 22.60 26.23 16.42
N GLY A 12 22.91 26.18 15.12
CA GLY A 12 21.91 26.08 14.07
C GLY A 12 22.46 25.34 12.87
N VAL A 13 22.36 24.01 12.87
CA VAL A 13 22.34 23.13 11.66
C VAL A 13 22.01 21.67 12.04
N LEU A 14 22.11 21.24 13.30
CA LEU A 14 22.02 19.82 13.65
C LEU A 14 20.60 19.30 14.01
N VAL A 15 19.56 19.59 13.22
CA VAL A 15 18.18 19.05 13.48
C VAL A 15 17.56 18.29 12.28
N LEU A 16 18.18 18.23 11.10
CA LEU A 16 17.55 17.57 9.93
C LEU A 16 17.92 16.10 9.68
N ALA A 17 18.64 15.42 10.58
CA ALA A 17 19.06 14.02 10.38
C ALA A 17 18.06 12.96 10.92
N GLY A 18 16.90 13.36 11.48
CA GLY A 18 16.01 12.44 12.20
C GLY A 18 14.94 11.68 11.41
N VAL A 19 14.72 11.97 10.12
CA VAL A 19 13.55 11.45 9.37
C VAL A 19 13.82 10.36 8.33
N VAL A 20 15.05 9.87 8.19
CA VAL A 20 15.39 8.95 7.07
C VAL A 20 15.25 7.45 7.41
N SER A 21 14.58 7.09 8.51
CA SER A 21 14.19 5.69 8.78
C SER A 21 12.78 5.37 8.25
N CYS A 22 12.42 5.84 7.05
CA CYS A 22 11.36 5.20 6.28
C CYS A 22 11.92 3.89 5.69
N SER A 23 12.20 2.91 6.56
CA SER A 23 12.59 1.58 6.10
C SER A 23 11.38 0.91 5.47
N PRO A 24 11.44 0.51 4.19
CA PRO A 24 10.32 -0.12 3.52
C PRO A 24 9.89 -1.45 4.14
N LEU A 25 10.79 -2.03 4.95
CA LEU A 25 10.61 -3.32 5.61
C LEU A 25 9.68 -3.24 6.83
N ARG A 26 9.33 -2.05 7.32
CA ARG A 26 8.40 -1.91 8.46
C ARG A 26 6.99 -2.46 8.17
N LEU A 27 6.66 -2.68 6.90
CA LEU A 27 5.38 -3.27 6.49
C LEU A 27 5.40 -4.80 6.37
N LEU A 28 6.56 -5.43 6.53
CA LEU A 28 6.73 -6.88 6.41
C LEU A 28 6.63 -7.53 7.78
N GLU A 29 6.01 -8.70 7.84
CA GLU A 29 6.06 -9.54 9.03
C GLU A 29 7.46 -10.12 9.26
N PRO A 30 7.79 -10.58 10.48
CA PRO A 30 9.04 -11.27 10.73
C PRO A 30 9.26 -12.40 9.71
N LYS A 31 10.45 -12.43 9.11
CA LYS A 31 10.89 -13.40 8.07
C LYS A 31 10.29 -13.22 6.67
N GLN A 32 9.36 -12.29 6.45
CA GLN A 32 8.92 -11.94 5.10
C GLN A 32 10.03 -11.17 4.36
N LYS A 33 10.09 -11.36 3.04
CA LYS A 33 11.01 -10.65 2.14
C LYS A 33 10.21 -9.90 1.09
N LEU A 34 10.58 -8.65 0.81
CA LEU A 34 9.99 -7.89 -0.29
C LEU A 34 10.50 -8.44 -1.63
N LEU A 35 9.59 -8.69 -2.57
CA LEU A 35 9.95 -8.94 -3.97
C LEU A 35 10.40 -7.62 -4.61
N SER A 36 11.72 -7.41 -4.66
CA SER A 36 12.31 -6.17 -5.18
C SER A 36 12.54 -6.21 -6.69
N ARG A 37 12.91 -7.38 -7.24
CA ARG A 37 13.21 -7.54 -8.66
C ARG A 37 13.08 -9.01 -9.07
N VAL A 38 12.60 -9.23 -10.29
CA VAL A 38 12.73 -10.52 -11.01
C VAL A 38 13.74 -10.30 -12.12
N ARG A 39 14.76 -11.16 -12.24
CA ARG A 39 15.76 -11.12 -13.30
C ARG A 39 15.63 -12.37 -14.17
N LEU A 40 15.59 -12.17 -15.48
CA LEU A 40 15.71 -13.24 -16.47
C LEU A 40 17.14 -13.24 -16.99
N GLU A 41 17.80 -14.39 -16.96
CA GLU A 41 19.17 -14.57 -17.44
C GLU A 41 19.18 -15.62 -18.57
N GLY A 42 20.11 -15.49 -19.52
CA GLY A 42 20.32 -16.49 -20.57
C GLY A 42 19.32 -16.49 -21.74
N VAL A 43 18.49 -15.45 -21.91
CA VAL A 43 17.49 -15.38 -22.99
C VAL A 43 17.69 -14.14 -23.88
N LYS A 44 17.56 -14.30 -25.21
CA LYS A 44 17.59 -13.19 -26.18
C LYS A 44 16.36 -12.29 -26.01
N GLN A 45 16.51 -10.98 -26.30
CA GLN A 45 15.46 -9.97 -26.04
C GLN A 45 14.08 -10.31 -26.65
N ALA A 46 14.04 -10.95 -27.83
CA ALA A 46 12.79 -11.31 -28.54
C ALA A 46 11.88 -12.32 -27.81
N ASP A 47 12.40 -13.04 -26.79
CA ASP A 47 11.61 -13.96 -25.96
C ASP A 47 11.34 -13.41 -24.55
N ALA A 48 12.01 -12.33 -24.15
CA ALA A 48 11.96 -11.80 -22.79
C ALA A 48 10.56 -11.30 -22.39
N GLU A 49 9.84 -10.62 -23.28
CA GLU A 49 8.48 -10.13 -22.99
C GLU A 49 7.47 -11.27 -22.83
N ARG A 50 7.54 -12.27 -23.71
CA ARG A 50 6.68 -13.45 -23.65
C ARG A 50 6.92 -14.26 -22.38
N ILE A 51 8.18 -14.36 -21.96
CA ILE A 51 8.55 -15.01 -20.69
C ILE A 51 8.11 -14.18 -19.48
N ALA A 52 8.26 -12.85 -19.52
CA ALA A 52 7.82 -11.98 -18.44
C ALA A 52 6.29 -11.99 -18.23
N ALA A 53 5.52 -12.32 -19.28
CA ALA A 53 4.08 -12.53 -19.17
C ALA A 53 3.70 -13.78 -18.35
N LEU A 54 4.62 -14.75 -18.20
CA LEU A 54 4.42 -15.98 -17.41
C LEU A 54 4.71 -15.78 -15.91
N TYR A 55 5.21 -14.60 -15.50
CA TYR A 55 5.55 -14.35 -14.10
C TYR A 55 4.30 -14.36 -13.23
N GLN A 56 4.29 -15.25 -12.23
CA GLN A 56 3.20 -15.37 -11.25
C GLN A 56 3.24 -14.28 -10.18
N GLN A 57 4.36 -13.58 -10.04
CA GLN A 57 4.51 -12.44 -9.13
C GLN A 57 5.40 -11.37 -9.76
N LYS A 58 5.06 -10.10 -9.54
CA LYS A 58 5.80 -8.94 -10.06
C LYS A 58 6.14 -8.00 -8.91
N PRO A 59 7.36 -7.42 -8.88
CA PRO A 59 7.72 -6.45 -7.86
C PRO A 59 6.83 -5.20 -7.95
N ASN A 60 6.75 -4.44 -6.85
CA ASN A 60 6.07 -3.15 -6.84
C ASN A 60 6.62 -2.21 -7.92
N THR A 61 5.73 -1.39 -8.49
CA THR A 61 6.15 -0.40 -9.49
C THR A 61 6.86 0.77 -8.79
N SER A 62 8.08 1.07 -9.22
CA SER A 62 8.91 2.15 -8.66
C SER A 62 8.98 3.41 -9.52
N PHE A 63 8.57 3.34 -10.80
CA PHE A 63 8.60 4.46 -11.75
C PHE A 63 7.23 4.60 -12.44
N PRO A 64 6.69 5.83 -12.63
CA PRO A 64 7.30 7.14 -12.36
C PRO A 64 7.25 7.59 -10.90
N LEU A 65 6.47 6.90 -10.05
CA LEU A 65 6.30 7.26 -8.64
C LEU A 65 6.71 6.10 -7.73
N PRO A 66 7.30 6.37 -6.55
CA PRO A 66 7.65 5.34 -5.57
C PRO A 66 6.40 4.86 -4.83
N LYS A 67 5.57 4.01 -5.48
CA LYS A 67 4.24 3.64 -4.99
C LYS A 67 4.25 2.98 -3.61
N LEU A 68 5.30 2.22 -3.29
CA LEU A 68 5.45 1.61 -1.97
C LEU A 68 5.65 2.65 -0.86
N ALA A 69 6.42 3.72 -1.14
CA ALA A 69 6.64 4.81 -0.18
C ALA A 69 5.34 5.62 0.04
N ILE A 70 4.57 5.84 -1.03
CA ILE A 70 3.24 6.48 -0.93
C ILE A 70 2.31 5.64 -0.04
N TYR A 71 2.30 4.31 -0.21
CA TYR A 71 1.51 3.43 0.64
C TYR A 71 1.93 3.52 2.12
N GLN A 72 3.24 3.53 2.39
CA GLN A 72 3.78 3.68 3.75
C GLN A 72 3.36 5.00 4.39
N LEU A 73 3.45 6.11 3.64
CA LEU A 73 2.98 7.42 4.11
C LEU A 73 1.49 7.38 4.44
N GLY A 74 0.68 6.76 3.59
CA GLY A 74 -0.74 6.58 3.87
C GLY A 74 -0.99 5.73 5.12
N ARG A 75 -0.16 4.72 5.37
CA ARG A 75 -0.30 3.81 6.52
C ARG A 75 -0.07 4.50 7.86
N THR A 76 0.81 5.50 7.95
CA THR A 76 1.10 6.19 9.23
C THR A 76 -0.12 6.90 9.81
N ILE A 77 -1.02 7.38 8.95
CA ILE A 77 -2.27 8.06 9.35
C ILE A 77 -3.51 7.14 9.27
N TYR A 78 -3.33 5.86 8.92
CA TYR A 78 -4.42 4.89 8.80
C TYR A 78 -4.58 4.05 10.07
N ASN A 79 -5.64 4.32 10.82
CA ASN A 79 -6.02 3.54 11.99
C ASN A 79 -7.40 2.89 11.79
N GLN A 80 -7.39 1.58 11.50
CA GLN A 80 -8.61 0.83 11.20
C GLN A 80 -9.58 0.76 12.39
N GLU A 81 -9.08 0.63 13.61
CA GLU A 81 -9.90 0.55 14.82
C GLU A 81 -10.66 1.87 15.07
N ARG A 82 -9.96 3.01 14.96
CA ARG A 82 -10.58 4.33 15.06
C ARG A 82 -11.65 4.54 13.99
N LEU A 83 -11.43 4.05 12.77
CA LEU A 83 -12.41 4.14 11.69
C LEU A 83 -13.63 3.24 11.95
N LYS A 84 -13.44 2.02 12.45
CA LYS A 84 -14.53 1.12 12.87
C LYS A 84 -15.36 1.74 14.01
N ALA A 85 -14.70 2.26 15.04
CA ALA A 85 -15.38 2.96 16.14
C ALA A 85 -16.17 4.19 15.64
N LYS A 86 -15.59 4.96 14.72
CA LYS A 86 -16.27 6.08 14.07
C LYS A 86 -17.48 5.64 13.25
N LEU A 87 -17.41 4.48 12.58
CA LEU A 87 -18.53 3.92 11.82
C LEU A 87 -19.71 3.60 12.74
N THR A 88 -19.44 2.89 13.84
CA THR A 88 -20.47 2.57 14.85
C THR A 88 -21.10 3.83 15.42
N ARG A 89 -20.28 4.84 15.79
CA ARG A 89 -20.80 6.12 16.31
C ARG A 89 -21.71 6.83 15.31
N ILE A 90 -21.31 6.88 14.03
CA ILE A 90 -22.14 7.49 12.98
C ILE A 90 -23.45 6.71 12.82
N GLN A 91 -23.41 5.38 12.84
CA GLN A 91 -24.62 4.56 12.75
C GLN A 91 -25.59 4.89 13.88
N GLN A 92 -25.12 4.92 15.13
CA GLN A 92 -25.94 5.29 16.30
C GLN A 92 -26.53 6.70 16.21
N GLU A 93 -25.72 7.70 15.83
CA GLU A 93 -26.18 9.09 15.63
C GLU A 93 -27.31 9.19 14.59
N PHE A 94 -27.24 8.41 13.51
CA PHE A 94 -28.30 8.38 12.51
C PHE A 94 -29.53 7.61 12.99
N ASP A 95 -29.36 6.55 13.78
CA ASP A 95 -30.47 5.78 14.33
C ASP A 95 -31.33 6.63 15.27
N GLU A 96 -30.71 7.44 16.15
CA GLU A 96 -31.41 8.42 16.99
C GLU A 96 -32.18 9.46 16.17
N ARG A 97 -31.53 10.02 15.14
CA ARG A 97 -32.16 11.00 14.24
C ARG A 97 -33.31 10.42 13.44
N LEU A 98 -33.22 9.16 13.04
CA LEU A 98 -34.27 8.46 12.31
C LEU A 98 -35.50 8.25 13.19
N GLN A 99 -35.31 7.90 14.47
CA GLN A 99 -36.42 7.79 15.42
C GLN A 99 -37.11 9.15 15.62
N ALA A 100 -36.32 10.21 15.86
CA ALA A 100 -36.86 11.57 16.04
C ALA A 100 -37.50 12.18 14.79
N ALA A 101 -37.22 11.64 13.59
CA ALA A 101 -37.82 12.11 12.34
C ALA A 101 -39.15 11.44 12.01
N ARG A 102 -39.54 10.36 12.69
CA ARG A 102 -40.80 9.67 12.40
C ARG A 102 -41.99 10.50 12.89
N PRO A 103 -43.11 10.53 12.16
CA PRO A 103 -43.41 9.77 10.93
C PRO A 103 -43.07 10.47 9.60
N ASP A 104 -42.33 11.59 9.59
CA ASP A 104 -42.00 12.35 8.37
C ASP A 104 -41.13 11.52 7.39
N SER A 105 -41.78 10.91 6.40
CA SER A 105 -41.16 10.01 5.44
C SER A 105 -40.12 10.69 4.55
N VAL A 106 -40.32 11.97 4.22
CA VAL A 106 -39.38 12.75 3.39
C VAL A 106 -38.10 13.01 4.18
N LYS A 107 -38.23 13.41 5.44
CA LYS A 107 -37.08 13.63 6.33
C LYS A 107 -36.34 12.33 6.63
N VAL A 108 -37.07 11.23 6.86
CA VAL A 108 -36.50 9.88 7.02
C VAL A 108 -35.69 9.46 5.79
N GLY A 109 -36.25 9.59 4.59
CA GLY A 109 -35.55 9.25 3.34
C GLY A 109 -34.26 10.05 3.14
N ARG A 110 -34.29 11.37 3.41
CA ARG A 110 -33.10 12.23 3.35
C ARG A 110 -32.03 11.81 4.36
N LEU A 111 -32.42 11.40 5.58
CA LEU A 111 -31.49 10.93 6.60
C LEU A 111 -30.84 9.60 6.22
N LEU A 112 -31.61 8.65 5.67
CA LEU A 112 -31.09 7.37 5.19
C LEU A 112 -30.06 7.56 4.07
N ALA A 113 -30.36 8.40 3.07
CA ALA A 113 -29.41 8.69 1.99
C ALA A 113 -28.10 9.33 2.51
N ARG A 114 -28.21 10.21 3.52
CA ARG A 114 -27.04 10.82 4.18
C ARG A 114 -26.24 9.82 5.00
N ARG A 115 -26.92 8.90 5.71
CA ARG A 115 -26.28 7.80 6.46
C ARG A 115 -25.45 6.96 5.49
N GLU A 116 -26.08 6.46 4.44
CA GLU A 116 -25.45 5.59 3.45
C GLU A 116 -24.23 6.24 2.79
N LYS A 117 -24.34 7.50 2.37
CA LYS A 117 -23.21 8.24 1.80
C LYS A 117 -22.04 8.37 2.78
N ARG A 118 -22.30 8.53 4.08
CA ARG A 118 -21.24 8.67 5.10
C ARG A 118 -20.63 7.30 5.47
N THR A 119 -21.47 6.29 5.70
CA THR A 119 -21.03 4.94 6.06
C THR A 119 -20.25 4.29 4.92
N SER A 120 -20.72 4.37 3.68
CA SER A 120 -20.03 3.80 2.50
C SER A 120 -18.63 4.40 2.28
N ARG A 121 -18.46 5.72 2.48
CA ARG A 121 -17.13 6.38 2.39
C ARG A 121 -16.17 5.86 3.45
N LEU A 122 -16.67 5.68 4.67
CA LEU A 122 -15.88 5.18 5.78
C LEU A 122 -15.54 3.70 5.61
N GLN A 123 -16.52 2.89 5.19
CA GLN A 123 -16.35 1.48 4.86
C GLN A 123 -15.32 1.28 3.75
N ARG A 124 -15.40 2.06 2.66
CA ARG A 124 -14.37 2.07 1.61
C ARG A 124 -12.97 2.36 2.15
N THR A 125 -12.87 3.24 3.15
CA THR A 125 -11.59 3.58 3.79
C THR A 125 -11.09 2.45 4.67
N ILE A 126 -11.98 1.74 5.36
CA ILE A 126 -11.67 0.55 6.18
C ILE A 126 -11.21 -0.62 5.29
N ASP A 127 -11.89 -0.85 4.18
CA ASP A 127 -11.64 -2.02 3.34
C ASP A 127 -10.45 -1.82 2.40
N LYS A 128 -10.31 -0.61 1.85
CA LYS A 128 -9.34 -0.31 0.79
C LYS A 128 -8.22 0.64 1.24
N GLY A 129 -8.19 1.02 2.52
CA GLY A 129 -7.28 2.04 3.03
C GLY A 129 -7.71 3.47 2.65
N ASN A 130 -6.97 4.45 3.19
CA ASN A 130 -7.20 5.87 2.89
C ASN A 130 -6.78 6.26 1.47
N ALA A 131 -7.10 7.49 1.07
CA ALA A 131 -6.84 7.95 -0.29
C ALA A 131 -5.36 7.84 -0.70
N ILE A 132 -4.42 8.11 0.22
CA ILE A 132 -2.99 8.02 -0.03
C ILE A 132 -2.58 6.57 -0.25
N MET A 133 -3.01 5.65 0.62
CA MET A 133 -2.74 4.22 0.46
C MET A 133 -3.25 3.66 -0.87
N ARG A 134 -4.41 4.16 -1.35
CA ARG A 134 -4.99 3.73 -2.63
C ARG A 134 -4.25 4.24 -3.87
N ILE A 135 -3.43 5.28 -3.74
CA ILE A 135 -2.55 5.76 -4.81
C ILE A 135 -1.25 4.93 -4.84
N GLY A 136 -0.80 4.50 -3.66
CA GLY A 136 0.36 3.62 -3.52
C GLY A 136 0.06 2.16 -3.84
N GLU A 137 1.05 1.31 -3.56
CA GLU A 137 0.91 -0.15 -3.62
C GLU A 137 1.41 -0.78 -2.31
N PRO A 138 0.68 -1.76 -1.74
CA PRO A 138 1.17 -2.52 -0.60
C PRO A 138 2.43 -3.32 -0.97
N PRO A 139 3.28 -3.70 0.00
CA PRO A 139 4.48 -4.48 -0.29
C PRO A 139 4.12 -5.82 -0.93
N VAL A 140 4.76 -6.14 -2.06
CA VAL A 140 4.68 -7.49 -2.65
C VAL A 140 5.63 -8.40 -1.89
N VAL A 141 5.08 -9.30 -1.09
CA VAL A 141 5.85 -10.30 -0.35
C VAL A 141 6.29 -11.41 -1.30
N TYR A 142 7.56 -11.80 -1.23
CA TYR A 142 8.11 -12.91 -2.00
C TYR A 142 7.47 -14.23 -1.59
N ASP A 143 6.86 -14.92 -2.56
CA ASP A 143 6.36 -16.29 -2.39
C ASP A 143 7.18 -17.27 -3.24
N SER A 144 7.80 -18.24 -2.57
CA SER A 144 8.57 -19.29 -3.22
C SER A 144 7.71 -20.22 -4.10
N ALA A 145 6.43 -20.43 -3.75
CA ALA A 145 5.53 -21.26 -4.53
C ALA A 145 5.18 -20.62 -5.88
N LEU A 146 4.98 -19.30 -5.90
CA LEU A 146 4.76 -18.54 -7.14
C LEU A 146 6.01 -18.53 -8.02
N THR A 147 7.20 -18.46 -7.42
CA THR A 147 8.46 -18.63 -8.16
C THR A 147 8.54 -20.00 -8.82
N ARG A 148 8.24 -21.09 -8.09
CA ARG A 148 8.25 -22.45 -8.66
C ARG A 148 7.28 -22.58 -9.85
N LYS A 149 6.05 -22.08 -9.70
CA LYS A 149 5.06 -22.05 -10.79
C LYS A 149 5.53 -21.24 -11.99
N THR A 150 6.21 -20.11 -11.75
CA THR A 150 6.79 -19.30 -12.83
C THR A 150 7.85 -20.10 -13.60
N VAL A 151 8.75 -20.79 -12.90
CA VAL A 151 9.78 -21.64 -13.52
C VAL A 151 9.15 -22.77 -14.34
N GLU A 152 8.13 -23.44 -13.79
CA GLU A 152 7.39 -24.49 -14.49
C GLU A 152 6.76 -24.00 -15.79
N GLN A 153 6.05 -22.87 -15.74
CA GLN A 153 5.41 -22.27 -16.92
C GLN A 153 6.41 -21.84 -17.98
N ILE A 154 7.55 -21.26 -17.57
CA ILE A 154 8.64 -20.93 -18.49
C ILE A 154 9.18 -22.22 -19.13
N GLY A 155 9.38 -23.29 -18.36
CA GLY A 155 9.82 -24.58 -18.88
C GLY A 155 8.85 -25.16 -19.92
N ILE A 156 7.54 -25.11 -19.65
CA ILE A 156 6.50 -25.54 -20.59
C ILE A 156 6.53 -24.68 -21.86
N PHE A 157 6.61 -23.36 -21.71
CA PHE A 157 6.70 -22.43 -22.83
C PHE A 157 7.93 -22.72 -23.71
N LEU A 158 9.11 -22.87 -23.11
CA LEU A 158 10.35 -23.17 -23.83
C LEU A 158 10.27 -24.51 -24.58
N LYS A 159 9.73 -25.55 -23.94
CA LYS A 159 9.48 -26.85 -24.59
C LYS A 159 8.55 -26.72 -25.80
N SER A 160 7.46 -25.95 -25.66
CA SER A 160 6.53 -25.68 -26.78
C SER A 160 7.18 -24.91 -27.94
N LYS A 161 8.31 -24.24 -27.70
CA LYS A 161 9.09 -23.51 -28.71
C LYS A 161 10.24 -24.35 -29.29
N GLY A 162 10.33 -25.63 -28.92
CA GLY A 162 11.37 -26.55 -29.39
C GLY A 162 12.70 -26.44 -28.64
N PHE A 163 12.75 -25.69 -27.54
CA PHE A 163 13.92 -25.69 -26.66
C PHE A 163 13.85 -26.88 -25.71
N SER A 164 14.78 -27.83 -25.87
CA SER A 164 14.98 -28.93 -24.93
C SER A 164 15.99 -28.50 -23.88
N ALA A 165 15.66 -28.66 -22.59
CA ALA A 165 16.66 -28.50 -21.54
C ALA A 165 17.73 -29.59 -21.73
N ALA A 166 18.99 -29.20 -22.00
CA ALA A 166 20.11 -30.08 -21.66
C ALA A 166 20.14 -30.20 -20.13
N GLY A 167 20.12 -31.44 -19.65
CA GLY A 167 20.08 -31.77 -18.22
C GLY A 167 21.30 -31.25 -17.47
#